data_AF-A0A838JFK5-F1
#
_entry.id   AF-A0A838JFK5-F1
#
_cell.length_a   1.000
_cell.length_b   1.000
_cell.length_c   1.000
_cell.angle_alpha   90.00
_cell.angle_beta   90.00
_cell.angle_gamma   90.00
#
_symmetry.space_group_name_H-M   'P 1'
#
loop_
_entity.id
_entity.type
_entity.pdbx_description
1 polymer ?
#
loop_
_entity_poly.entity_id
_entity_poly.type
_entity_poly.pdbx_seq_one_letter_code
_entity_poly.pdbx_strand_id
1 'polypeptide(L)'
;VYTDGELALCSDRVPQLAGRFAAKEAISKALGTGVRGIYWDEMEVLSDQYGCPFVSLYGRAAARAEHLRLCSWSVSISHSPTLAIAFVVALRL
;
A
#
# COMPACT_ATOMS: atom_id res chain seq x y z
N VAL A 1 7.43 9.09 -1.01
CA VAL A 1 6.42 8.13 -1.55
C VAL A 1 6.64 6.78 -0.94
N TYR A 2 7.84 6.22 -1.09
CA TYR A 2 8.21 4.95 -0.49
C TYR A 2 8.82 5.16 0.90
N THR A 3 8.63 4.20 1.80
CA THR A 3 9.36 4.11 3.07
C THR A 3 10.76 3.54 2.84
N ASP A 4 11.64 3.67 3.83
CA ASP A 4 12.97 3.05 3.77
C ASP A 4 12.88 1.52 3.63
N GLY A 5 11.88 0.88 4.25
CA GLY A 5 11.62 -0.55 4.12
C GLY A 5 11.26 -0.96 2.69
N GLU A 6 10.44 -0.17 2.00
CA GLU A 6 10.07 -0.42 0.61
C GLU A 6 11.24 -0.20 -0.36
N LEU A 7 12.06 0.83 -0.12
CA LEU A 7 13.27 1.08 -0.90
C LEU A 7 14.26 -0.07 -0.75
N ALA A 8 14.47 -0.54 0.49
CA ALA A 8 15.33 -1.70 0.76
C ALA A 8 14.80 -2.97 0.07
N LEU A 9 13.49 -3.25 0.17
CA LEU A 9 12.84 -4.40 -0.45
C LEU A 9 12.94 -4.38 -1.99
N CYS A 10 12.71 -3.20 -2.58
CA CYS A 10 12.68 -3.07 -4.04
C CYS A 10 14.08 -2.97 -4.65
N SER A 11 15.09 -2.54 -3.87
CA SER A 11 16.46 -2.32 -4.34
C SER A 11 16.50 -1.50 -5.64
N ASP A 12 15.71 -0.40 -5.67
CA ASP A 12 15.53 0.50 -6.82
C ASP A 12 14.99 -0.13 -8.12
N ARG A 13 14.45 -1.36 -8.06
CA ARG A 13 13.83 -2.01 -9.22
C ARG A 13 12.51 -1.32 -9.57
N VAL A 14 12.52 -0.54 -10.65
CA VAL A 14 11.39 0.28 -11.12
C VAL A 14 10.07 -0.50 -11.21
N PRO A 15 9.98 -1.73 -11.77
CA PRO A 15 8.71 -2.45 -11.82
C PRO A 15 8.14 -2.80 -10.43
N GLN A 16 9.03 -3.09 -9.48
CA GLN A 16 8.63 -3.40 -8.10
C GLN A 16 8.11 -2.15 -7.40
N LEU A 17 8.81 -1.01 -7.55
CA LEU A 17 8.38 0.28 -7.03
C LEU A 17 7.04 0.71 -7.64
N ALA A 18 6.86 0.57 -8.96
CA ALA A 18 5.60 0.85 -9.64
C ALA A 18 4.44 0.00 -9.08
N GLY A 19 4.69 -1.27 -8.77
CA GLY A 19 3.73 -2.13 -8.09
C GLY A 19 3.31 -1.61 -6.71
N ARG A 20 4.27 -1.13 -5.90
CA ARG A 20 3.98 -0.57 -4.56
C ARG A 20 3.28 0.77 -4.66
N PHE A 21 3.63 1.59 -5.66
CA PHE A 21 2.88 2.81 -5.95
C PHE A 21 1.42 2.52 -6.29
N ALA A 22 1.16 1.55 -7.17
CA ALA A 22 -0.20 1.11 -7.50
C ALA A 22 -0.96 0.59 -6.25
N ALA A 23 -0.27 -0.13 -5.36
CA ALA A 23 -0.84 -0.59 -4.10
C ALA A 23 -1.20 0.57 -3.17
N LYS A 24 -0.31 1.55 -2.98
CA LYS A 24 -0.58 2.76 -2.18
C LYS A 24 -1.73 3.58 -2.72
N GLU A 25 -1.82 3.73 -4.04
CA GLU A 25 -2.97 4.34 -4.71
C GLU A 25 -4.28 3.61 -4.35
N ALA A 26 -4.29 2.28 -4.45
CA ALA A 26 -5.46 1.46 -4.11
C ALA A 26 -5.83 1.55 -2.62
N ILE A 27 -4.85 1.55 -1.71
CA ILE A 27 -5.06 1.78 -0.27
C ILE A 27 -5.68 3.15 -0.02
N SER A 28 -5.13 4.21 -0.61
CA SER A 28 -5.64 5.58 -0.44
C SER A 28 -7.10 5.74 -0.89
N LYS A 29 -7.50 4.98 -1.91
CA LYS A 29 -8.89 4.93 -2.40
C LYS A 29 -9.79 4.16 -1.45
N ALA A 30 -9.33 3.03 -0.91
CA ALA A 30 -10.07 2.27 0.11
C ALA A 30 -10.29 3.08 1.40
N LEU A 31 -9.35 3.96 1.76
CA LEU A 31 -9.50 4.92 2.87
C LEU A 31 -10.45 6.09 2.58
N GLY A 32 -10.93 6.20 1.33
CA GLY A 32 -11.83 7.28 0.90
C GLY A 32 -11.20 8.67 0.93
N THR A 33 -9.87 8.76 0.98
CA THR A 33 -9.12 10.03 1.02
C THR A 33 -8.56 10.40 -0.34
N GLY A 34 -8.28 9.40 -1.18
CA GLY A 34 -7.27 9.55 -2.23
C GLY A 34 -5.96 10.04 -1.61
N VAL A 35 -5.25 10.92 -2.31
CA VAL A 35 -3.96 11.49 -1.86
C VAL A 35 -4.09 12.75 -0.99
N ARG A 36 -5.30 13.08 -0.52
CA ARG A 36 -5.56 14.27 0.30
C ARG A 36 -5.68 13.88 1.77
N GLY A 37 -4.94 14.57 2.64
CA GLY A 37 -5.04 14.38 4.10
C GLY A 37 -4.26 13.18 4.66
N ILE A 38 -3.60 12.41 3.80
CA ILE A 38 -2.63 11.37 4.17
C ILE A 38 -1.36 11.53 3.33
N TYR A 39 -0.21 11.09 3.84
CA TYR A 39 1.06 11.05 3.13
C TYR A 39 1.32 9.64 2.61
N TRP A 40 2.12 9.55 1.56
CA TRP A 40 2.43 8.30 0.89
C TRP A 40 3.21 7.31 1.76
N ASP A 41 4.11 7.82 2.60
CA ASP A 41 4.91 7.07 3.57
C ASP A 41 4.12 6.63 4.81
N GLU A 42 2.89 7.14 5.00
CA GLU A 42 1.95 6.64 6.01
C GLU A 42 1.26 5.33 5.59
N MET A 43 1.47 4.85 4.35
CA MET A 43 0.97 3.57 3.84
C MET A 43 2.15 2.74 3.34
N GLU A 44 2.53 1.67 4.02
CA GLU A 44 3.66 0.82 3.64
C GLU A 44 3.19 -0.53 3.10
N VAL A 45 3.83 -0.99 2.02
CA VAL A 45 3.56 -2.27 1.38
C VAL A 45 4.86 -3.08 1.27
N LEU A 46 5.07 -3.96 2.26
CA LEU A 46 6.18 -4.90 2.29
C LEU A 46 5.74 -6.29 1.82
N SER A 47 6.67 -7.24 1.82
CA SER A 47 6.41 -8.64 1.55
C SER A 47 6.97 -9.49 2.68
N ASP A 48 6.27 -10.56 3.05
CA ASP A 48 6.78 -11.53 4.01
C ASP A 48 7.90 -12.41 3.41
N GLN A 49 8.41 -13.37 4.19
CA GLN A 49 9.46 -14.29 3.76
C GLN A 49 9.08 -15.19 2.57
N TYR A 50 7.79 -15.31 2.26
CA TYR A 50 7.26 -16.06 1.14
C TYR A 50 6.90 -15.16 -0.05
N GLY A 51 7.14 -13.84 0.07
CA GLY A 51 6.83 -12.85 -0.95
C GLY A 51 5.37 -12.37 -0.94
N CYS A 52 4.56 -12.79 0.04
CA CYS A 52 3.17 -12.34 0.15
C CYS A 52 3.15 -10.87 0.59
N PRO A 53 2.54 -9.95 -0.19
CA PRO A 53 2.49 -8.54 0.18
C PRO A 53 1.52 -8.29 1.33
N PHE A 54 1.89 -7.40 2.24
CA PHE A 54 1.03 -6.96 3.35
C PHE A 54 1.05 -5.45 3.50
N VAL A 55 0.00 -4.90 4.11
CA VAL A 55 -0.19 -3.45 4.31
C VAL A 55 0.03 -3.09 5.77
N SER A 56 0.87 -2.10 6.01
CA SER A 56 1.04 -1.43 7.30
C SER A 56 0.64 0.04 7.16
N LEU A 57 -0.20 0.54 8.06
CA LEU A 57 -0.62 1.94 8.06
C LEU A 57 -0.05 2.66 9.28
N TYR A 58 0.33 3.92 9.09
CA TYR A 58 0.88 4.80 10.12
C TYR A 58 0.15 6.14 10.14
N GLY A 59 0.39 6.93 11.18
CA GLY A 59 -0.05 8.33 11.28
C GLY A 59 -1.52 8.52 10.90
N ARG A 60 -1.78 9.44 9.96
CA ARG A 60 -3.13 9.82 9.54
C ARG A 60 -3.83 8.72 8.74
N ALA A 61 -3.09 7.90 8.00
CA ALA A 61 -3.68 6.76 7.29
C ALA A 61 -4.21 5.71 8.27
N ALA A 62 -3.45 5.41 9.34
CA ALA A 62 -3.90 4.52 10.41
C ALA A 62 -5.12 5.09 11.15
N ALA A 63 -5.07 6.37 11.55
CA ALA A 63 -6.20 7.03 12.22
C ALA A 63 -7.46 7.04 11.34
N ARG A 64 -7.31 7.21 10.02
CA ARG A 64 -8.42 7.14 9.07
C ARG A 64 -9.00 5.73 8.96
N ALA A 65 -8.15 4.71 8.89
CA ALA A 65 -8.59 3.31 8.87
C ALA A 65 -9.40 2.96 10.13
N GLU A 66 -8.91 3.39 11.30
CA GLU A 66 -9.59 3.21 12.59
C GLU A 66 -10.95 3.92 12.60
N HIS A 67 -11.02 5.19 12.18
CA HIS A 67 -12.27 5.93 12.07
C HIS A 67 -13.30 5.24 11.16
N LEU A 68 -12.84 4.61 10.08
CA LEU A 68 -13.68 3.85 9.14
C LEU A 68 -13.94 2.40 9.59
N ARG A 69 -13.38 1.99 10.74
CA ARG A 69 -13.41 0.64 11.30
C ARG A 69 -12.83 -0.43 10.37
N LEU A 70 -11.85 -0.07 9.55
CA LEU A 70 -11.15 -1.00 8.66
C LEU A 70 -10.02 -1.70 9.44
N CYS A 71 -10.15 -3.01 9.63
CA CYS A 71 -9.29 -3.77 10.56
C CYS A 71 -8.40 -4.80 9.88
N SER A 72 -8.68 -5.19 8.64
CA SER A 72 -7.95 -6.23 7.92
C SER A 72 -7.82 -5.83 6.46
N TRP A 73 -6.63 -6.03 5.91
CA TRP A 73 -6.23 -5.59 4.59
C TRP A 73 -5.65 -6.75 3.80
N SER A 74 -6.20 -7.00 2.62
CA SER A 74 -5.63 -7.92 1.64
C SER A 74 -5.20 -7.14 0.42
N VAL A 75 -3.99 -7.39 -0.07
CA VAL A 75 -3.42 -6.72 -1.23
C VAL A 75 -2.89 -7.76 -2.22
N SER A 76 -3.12 -7.52 -3.51
CA SER A 76 -2.51 -8.25 -4.61
C SER A 76 -1.88 -7.26 -5.58
N ILE A 77 -0.69 -7.59 -6.08
CA ILE A 77 0.12 -6.73 -6.94
C ILE A 77 0.54 -7.53 -8.16
N SER A 78 0.40 -6.94 -9.35
CA SER A 78 0.92 -7.50 -10.60
C SER A 78 1.55 -6.39 -11.43
N HIS A 79 2.60 -6.72 -12.18
CA HIS A 79 3.25 -5.77 -13.07
C HIS A 79 3.78 -6.45 -14.34
N SER A 80 3.80 -5.68 -15.42
CA SER A 80 4.49 -5.95 -16.68
C SER A 80 5.52 -4.83 -16.94
N PRO A 81 6.29 -4.88 -18.03
CA PRO A 81 7.21 -3.80 -18.37
C PRO A 81 6.55 -2.42 -18.53
N THR A 82 5.24 -2.36 -18.81
CA THR A 82 4.52 -1.12 -19.14
C THR A 82 3.35 -0.80 -18.22
N LEU A 83 2.97 -1.71 -17.32
CA LEU A 83 1.81 -1.56 -16.45
C LEU A 83 2.10 -2.11 -15.06
N ALA A 84 1.65 -1.40 -14.03
CA ALA A 84 1.52 -1.92 -12.67
C ALA A 84 0.07 -1.79 -12.23
N ILE A 85 -0.45 -2.82 -11.59
CA ILE A 85 -1.80 -2.86 -11.05
C ILE A 85 -1.78 -3.46 -9.65
N ALA A 86 -2.64 -2.94 -8.78
CA ALA A 86 -2.88 -3.51 -7.47
C ALA A 86 -4.37 -3.54 -7.17
N PHE A 87 -4.78 -4.55 -6.42
CA PHE A 87 -6.13 -4.69 -5.90
C PHE A 87 -6.08 -4.80 -4.38
N VAL A 88 -6.91 -4.03 -3.69
CA VAL A 88 -6.93 -3.93 -2.23
C VAL A 88 -8.35 -4.14 -1.74
N VAL A 89 -8.49 -5.01 -0.74
CA VAL A 89 -9.73 -5.20 0.02
C VAL A 89 -9.46 -4.86 1.47
N ALA A 90 -10.35 -4.06 2.06
CA ALA A 90 -10.33 -3.75 3.48
C ALA A 90 -11.64 -4.23 4.13
N LEU A 91 -11.55 -5.04 5.18
CA LEU A 91 -12.70 -5.53 5.92
C LEU A 91 -13.05 -4.57 7.05
N ARG A 92 -14.36 -4.34 7.24
CA ARG A 92 -14.91 -3.52 8.32
C ARG A 92 -15.45 -4.41 9.45
N LEU A 93 -15.20 -4.03 10.70
CA LEU A 93 -15.86 -4.59 11.89
C LEU A 93 -17.13 -3.83 12.26
#